data_AF-A0A8J7VZQ0-F1
#
_entry.id   AF-A0A8J7VZQ0-F1
#
_cell.length_a   1.000
_cell.length_b   1.000
_cell.length_c   1.000
_cell.angle_alpha   90.00
_cell.angle_beta   90.00
_cell.angle_gamma   90.00
#
_symmetry.space_group_name_H-M   'P 1'
#
loop_
_entity.id
_entity.type
_entity.pdbx_description
1 polymer ?
#
loop_
_entity_poly.entity_id
_entity_poly.type
_entity_poly.pdbx_seq_one_letter_code
_entity_poly.pdbx_strand_id
1 'polypeptide(L)' 'MIATAVSSAQLEVSNNPSITAPNRNKEIIYILNEKGIFQLKDAVVQVAHYLGITKNTVYLHLRNLSNNGVGNDEIKKV' A
#
# COMPACT_ATOMS: atom_id res chain seq x y z
N MET A 1 -11.05 9.16 9.86
CA MET A 1 -11.03 9.00 8.38
C MET A 1 -9.86 8.12 7.93
N ILE A 2 -8.59 8.53 8.09
CA ILE A 2 -7.43 7.71 7.67
C ILE A 2 -7.29 6.41 8.50
N ALA A 3 -7.42 6.50 9.83
CA ALA A 3 -7.35 5.34 10.73
C ALA A 3 -8.35 4.22 10.34
N THR A 4 -9.58 4.62 10.03
CA THR A 4 -10.65 3.71 9.62
C THR A 4 -10.31 3.04 8.28
N ALA A 5 -9.79 3.79 7.31
CA ALA A 5 -9.35 3.24 6.03
C ALA A 5 -8.21 2.23 6.17
N VAL A 6 -7.23 2.51 7.04
CA VAL A 6 -6.14 1.57 7.34
C VAL A 6 -6.69 0.29 7.98
N SER A 7 -7.59 0.42 8.95
CA SER A 7 -8.20 -0.72 9.63
C SER A 7 -9.01 -1.60 8.67
N SER A 8 -9.79 -0.98 7.78
CA SER A 8 -10.54 -1.70 6.74
C SER A 8 -9.61 -2.43 5.77
N ALA A 9 -8.53 -1.79 5.32
CA ALA A 9 -7.54 -2.42 4.44
C ALA A 9 -6.80 -3.58 5.12
N GLN A 10 -6.47 -3.45 6.41
CA GLN A 10 -5.88 -4.52 7.21
C GLN A 10 -6.81 -5.73 7.32
N LEU A 11 -8.11 -5.49 7.54
CA LEU A 11 -9.10 -6.56 7.59
C LEU A 11 -9.25 -7.26 6.24
N GLU A 12 -9.32 -6.49 5.16
CA GLU A 12 -9.41 -7.00 3.77
C GLU A 12 -8.21 -7.89 3.42
N VAL A 13 -7.00 -7.44 3.76
CA VAL A 13 -5.76 -8.21 3.55
C VAL A 13 -5.68 -9.43 4.46
N SER A 14 -6.13 -9.32 5.71
CA SER A 14 -6.11 -10.44 6.65
C SER A 14 -7.10 -11.54 6.28
N ASN A 15 -8.22 -11.16 5.66
CA ASN A 15 -9.22 -12.10 5.15
C ASN A 15 -8.80 -12.79 3.84
N ASN A 16 -7.73 -12.33 3.18
CA ASN A 16 -7.25 -12.91 1.95
C ASN A 16 -6.06 -13.87 2.21
N PRO A 17 -6.27 -15.20 2.18
CA PRO A 17 -5.22 -16.17 2.49
C PRO A 17 -4.12 -16.22 1.42
N SER A 18 -4.33 -15.65 0.25
CA SER A 18 -3.32 -15.56 -0.82
C SER A 18 -2.22 -14.53 -0.52
N ILE A 19 -2.44 -13.63 0.46
CA ILE A 19 -1.47 -12.58 0.81
C ILE A 19 -0.56 -13.08 1.94
N THR A 20 0.71 -13.27 1.59
CA THR A 20 1.75 -13.65 2.56
C THR A 20 2.07 -12.50 3.50
N ALA A 21 2.48 -12.81 4.74
CA ALA A 21 2.87 -11.83 5.75
C ALA A 21 3.78 -10.68 5.24
N PRO A 22 4.85 -10.94 4.46
CA PRO A 22 5.69 -9.87 3.91
C PRO A 22 4.99 -8.99 2.86
N ASN A 23 3.99 -9.52 2.16
CA ASN A 23 3.23 -8.78 1.14
C ASN A 23 2.05 -7.99 1.74
N ARG A 24 1.67 -8.24 3.01
CA ARG A 24 0.54 -7.54 3.65
C ARG A 24 0.70 -6.02 3.64
N ASN A 25 1.89 -5.53 4.00
CA ASN A 25 2.15 -4.09 4.04
C ASN A 25 2.06 -3.46 2.65
N LYS A 26 2.56 -4.15 1.64
CA LYS A 26 2.46 -3.72 0.23
C LYS A 26 0.99 -3.62 -0.18
N GLU A 27 0.18 -4.62 0.14
CA GLU A 27 -1.22 -4.65 -0.28
C GLU A 27 -2.10 -3.62 0.45
N ILE A 28 -1.85 -3.39 1.74
CA ILE A 28 -2.53 -2.33 2.49
C ILE A 28 -2.22 -0.96 1.84
N ILE A 29 -0.95 -0.69 1.51
CA ILE A 29 -0.56 0.56 0.85
C ILE A 29 -1.20 0.68 -0.54
N TYR A 30 -1.31 -0.42 -1.29
CA TYR A 30 -2.00 -0.44 -2.58
C TYR A 30 -3.49 -0.08 -2.45
N ILE A 31 -4.22 -0.74 -1.55
CA ILE A 31 -5.65 -0.47 -1.31
C ILE A 31 -5.88 0.98 -0.88
N LEU A 32 -5.01 1.53 -0.03
CA LEU A 32 -5.10 2.92 0.41
C LEU A 32 -4.80 3.91 -0.73
N ASN A 33 -3.90 3.54 -1.66
CA ASN A 33 -3.59 4.32 -2.85
C ASN A 33 -4.75 4.34 -3.86
N GLU A 34 -5.35 3.19 -4.13
CA GLU A 34 -6.55 3.06 -4.98
C GLU A 34 -7.72 3.89 -4.43
N LYS A 35 -7.87 3.93 -3.10
CA LYS A 35 -8.90 4.74 -2.41
C LYS A 35 -8.57 6.24 -2.35
N GLY A 36 -7.43 6.67 -2.90
CA GLY A 36 -7.00 8.06 -2.91
C GLY A 36 -6.60 8.62 -1.54
N ILE A 37 -6.36 7.76 -0.53
CA ILE A 37 -6.04 8.21 0.84
C ILE A 37 -4.75 9.03 0.87
N PHE A 38 -3.77 8.71 0.03
CA PHE A 38 -2.50 9.43 -0.03
C PHE A 38 -2.58 10.82 -0.68
N GLN A 39 -3.73 11.21 -1.23
CA GLN A 39 -3.97 12.59 -1.67
C GLN A 39 -4.25 13.52 -0.48
N LEU A 40 -4.60 12.96 0.69
CA LEU A 40 -4.83 13.72 1.90
C LEU A 40 -3.51 14.15 2.54
N LYS A 41 -3.50 15.37 3.09
CA LYS A 41 -2.36 15.88 3.85
C LYS A 41 -2.09 14.96 5.05
N ASP A 42 -0.80 14.69 5.31
CA ASP A 42 -0.32 13.85 6.40
C ASP A 42 -0.72 12.35 6.32
N ALA A 43 -1.33 11.90 5.22
CA ALA A 43 -1.72 10.50 5.04
C ALA A 43 -0.53 9.54 5.19
N VAL A 44 0.62 9.84 4.58
CA VAL A 44 1.83 9.02 4.68
C VAL A 44 2.30 8.86 6.12
N VAL A 45 2.27 9.93 6.91
CA VAL A 45 2.71 9.95 8.32
C VAL A 45 1.76 9.09 9.15
N GLN A 46 0.45 9.28 8.97
CA GLN A 46 -0.57 8.53 9.72
C GLN A 46 -0.53 7.04 9.36
N VAL A 47 -0.47 6.70 8.07
CA VAL A 47 -0.39 5.32 7.59
C VAL A 47 0.86 4.63 8.15
N ALA A 48 2.02 5.28 8.10
CA ALA A 48 3.26 4.75 8.69
C ALA A 48 3.09 4.44 10.19
N HIS A 49 2.47 5.35 10.93
CA HIS A 49 2.18 5.17 12.36
C HIS A 49 1.24 3.99 12.63
N TYR A 50 0.14 3.85 11.88
CA TYR A 50 -0.83 2.76 12.06
C TYR A 50 -0.30 1.39 11.64
N LEU A 51 0.56 1.33 10.61
CA LEU A 51 1.21 0.09 10.17
C LEU A 51 2.45 -0.28 10.99
N GLY A 52 2.94 0.61 11.86
CA GLY A 52 4.17 0.39 12.62
C GLY A 52 5.43 0.33 11.74
N ILE A 53 5.41 1.01 10.59
CA ILE A 53 6.51 1.04 9.62
C ILE A 53 7.06 2.45 9.44
N THR A 54 8.24 2.57 8.83
CA THR A 54 8.83 3.88 8.57
C THR A 54 8.19 4.58 7.38
N LYS A 55 8.24 5.91 7.35
CA LYS A 55 7.84 6.72 6.19
C LYS A 55 8.57 6.29 4.92
N ASN A 56 9.86 5.94 5.01
CA ASN A 56 10.64 5.48 3.87
C ASN A 56 10.07 4.19 3.28
N THR A 57 9.62 3.26 4.12
CA THR A 57 8.95 2.03 3.68
C THR A 57 7.66 2.36 2.93
N VAL A 58 6.87 3.32 3.41
CA VAL A 58 5.65 3.76 2.73
C VAL A 58 5.98 4.38 1.36
N TYR A 59 6.93 5.31 1.31
CA TYR A 59 7.35 5.93 0.04
C TYR A 59 7.94 4.92 -0.95
N LEU A 60 8.70 3.93 -0.47
CA LEU A 60 9.25 2.86 -1.30
C LEU A 60 8.12 2.08 -2.00
N HIS A 61 7.11 1.67 -1.24
CA HIS A 61 5.97 0.95 -1.81
C HIS A 61 5.13 1.84 -2.74
N LEU A 62 4.85 3.09 -2.35
CA LEU A 62 4.13 4.04 -3.21
C LEU A 62 4.85 4.25 -4.56
N ARG A 63 6.17 4.46 -4.53
CA ARG A 63 6.96 4.62 -5.76
C ARG A 63 6.95 3.36 -6.61
N ASN A 64 7.06 2.17 -5.99
CA ASN A 64 6.98 0.90 -6.71
C ASN A 64 5.59 0.65 -7.32
N LEU A 65 4.53 1.18 -6.70
CA LEU A 65 3.17 1.14 -7.27
C LEU A 65 3.04 2.08 -8.47
N SER A 66 3.52 3.31 -8.37
CA SER A 66 3.52 4.27 -9.48
C SER A 66 4.33 3.77 -10.69
N ASN A 67 5.47 3.12 -10.43
CA ASN A 67 6.31 2.52 -11.47
C ASN A 67 5.67 1.27 -12.11
N ASN A 68 4.75 0.59 -11.43
CA ASN A 68 3.98 -0.51 -12.01
C ASN A 68 2.70 -0.03 -12.72
N GLY A 69 2.26 1.21 -12.49
CA GLY A 69 1.15 1.84 -13.22
C GLY A 69 1.53 2.40 -14.59
N VAL A 70 2.83 2.48 -14.91
CA VAL A 70 3.36 2.86 -16.21
C VAL A 70 4.47 1.87 -16.62
N GLY A 71 4.08 0.81 -17.33
CA GLY A 71 4.95 0.05 -18.23
C GLY A 71 5.86 -1.02 -17.61
N ASN A 72 5.32 -2.16 -17.19
CA ASN A 72 6.09 -3.42 -17.09
C ASN A 72 5.33 -4.67 -17.61
N ASP A 73 4.43 -4.49 -18.58
CA ASP A 73 3.90 -5.59 -19.41
C ASP A 73 4.88 -6.05 -20.51
N GLU A 74 6.11 -5.51 -20.58
CA GLU A 74 7.09 -5.82 -21.64
C GLU A 74 8.36 -6.57 -21.20
N ILE A 75 8.35 -7.34 -20.10
CA ILE A 75 9.42 -8.34 -19.87
C ILE A 75 8.83 -9.72 -19.62
N LYS A 76 8.09 -10.21 -20.62
CA LYS A 76 8.02 -11.64 -20.96
C LYS A 76 8.28 -11.83 -22.45
N LYS A 77 9.49 -11.52 -22.89
CA LYS A 77 10.05 -12.09 -24.13
C LYS A 77 11.58 -12.00 -24.14
N VAL A 78 12.23 -12.99 -23.57
CA VAL A 78 13.46 -13.60 -24.10
C VAL A 78 13.52 -15.04 -23.63
#